data_AF-A0A1R2BDW6-F1
#
_entry.id   AF-A0A1R2BDW6-F1
#
_cell.length_a   1.000
_cell.length_b   1.000
_cell.length_c   1.000
_cell.angle_alpha   90.00
_cell.angle_beta   90.00
_cell.angle_gamma   90.00
#
_symmetry.space_group_name_H-M   'P 1'
#
loop_
_entity.id
_entity.type
_entity.pdbx_description
1 polymer ?
#
loop_
_entity_poly.entity_id
_entity_poly.type
_entity_poly.pdbx_seq_one_letter_code
_entity_poly.pdbx_strand_id
1 'polypeptide(L)'
;MNNTCRHPNCSEEGLCECSCEGNLRFCDSHIRKHSIENYCLTKSLRVNYQVAQARLNNNALDRLSSECVLLSQSLINEILYHLQESLNVLQDKKSQINELIFNDQKEEAERISMWANPISIIDKDKSLFSLYIRKLLSFNEDPITEQTLEDELKRKKFESACEKTEEVKNELKMVKIAYKEKKIQIKNTKKVIPESDLSLKESNNSLKNETKYYEELKIILAKDIECLKEQKQKLCLDLKNYHERKTSGIEDKKFQSWNDFKSYFGVMNDEEKIVYLVQNNFQDFRNDIVEKKCCVDWIKVTDDSNFLFICIF
;
A
#
# COMPACT_ATOMS: atom_id res chain seq x y z
N MET A 1 -45.34 -35.35 64.87
CA MET A 1 -45.79 -35.40 66.29
C MET A 1 -46.77 -34.26 66.50
N ASN A 2 -47.90 -34.49 67.15
CA ASN A 2 -48.92 -33.45 67.33
C ASN A 2 -48.46 -32.50 68.45
N ASN A 3 -48.09 -31.26 68.09
CA ASN A 3 -47.59 -30.24 69.01
C ASN A 3 -48.72 -29.39 69.60
N THR A 4 -49.98 -29.81 69.47
CA THR A 4 -51.12 -29.08 70.03
C THR A 4 -51.32 -29.39 71.51
N CYS A 5 -51.91 -28.44 72.22
CA CYS A 5 -52.37 -28.62 73.59
C CYS A 5 -53.34 -29.81 73.68
N ARG A 6 -53.22 -30.62 74.73
CA ARG A 6 -54.11 -31.76 75.00
C ARG A 6 -55.41 -31.38 75.72
N HIS A 7 -55.57 -30.11 76.09
CA HIS A 7 -56.83 -29.64 76.66
C HIS A 7 -57.94 -29.69 75.60
N PRO A 8 -59.15 -30.20 75.92
CA PRO A 8 -60.26 -30.23 74.97
C PRO A 8 -60.53 -28.86 74.36
N ASN A 9 -60.75 -28.83 73.04
CA ASN A 9 -61.04 -27.63 72.26
C ASN A 9 -59.95 -26.54 72.27
N CYS A 10 -58.72 -26.87 72.68
CA CYS A 10 -57.60 -25.94 72.59
C CYS A 10 -56.77 -26.19 71.33
N SER A 11 -56.68 -25.19 70.46
CA SER A 11 -55.86 -25.21 69.24
C SER A 11 -54.46 -24.64 69.43
N GLU A 12 -54.12 -24.19 70.64
CA GLU A 12 -52.82 -23.61 70.95
C GLU A 12 -51.70 -24.67 70.97
N GLU A 13 -50.45 -24.24 70.80
CA GLU A 13 -49.28 -25.11 70.88
C GLU A 13 -49.00 -25.57 72.32
N GLY A 14 -48.71 -26.86 72.46
CA GLY A 14 -48.34 -27.52 73.70
C GLY A 14 -46.86 -27.31 74.04
N LEU A 15 -46.50 -26.12 74.53
CA LEU A 15 -45.12 -25.72 74.83
C LEU A 15 -44.58 -26.25 76.16
N CYS A 16 -45.41 -26.88 76.98
CA CYS A 16 -45.02 -27.47 78.25
C CYS A 16 -45.45 -28.95 78.33
N GLU A 17 -44.58 -29.79 78.88
CA GLU A 17 -44.80 -31.22 79.10
C GLU A 17 -44.94 -31.50 80.59
N CYS A 18 -45.98 -32.23 81.00
CA CYS A 18 -46.14 -32.65 82.39
C CYS A 18 -45.48 -34.00 82.65
N SER A 19 -45.22 -34.28 83.94
CA SER A 19 -44.65 -35.55 84.43
C SER A 19 -45.69 -36.66 84.67
N CYS A 20 -46.96 -36.41 84.35
CA CYS A 20 -48.00 -37.43 84.43
C CYS A 20 -47.76 -38.56 83.41
N GLU A 21 -48.40 -39.70 83.62
CA GLU A 21 -48.32 -40.83 82.68
C GLU A 21 -48.71 -40.38 81.26
N GLY A 22 -47.85 -40.71 80.30
CA GLY A 22 -48.03 -40.33 78.89
C GLY A 22 -47.47 -38.95 78.50
N ASN A 23 -46.79 -38.23 79.41
CA ASN A 23 -46.08 -36.97 79.13
C ASN A 23 -46.94 -35.97 78.34
N LEU A 24 -48.11 -35.63 78.88
CA LEU A 24 -49.09 -34.80 78.18
C LEU A 24 -48.54 -33.39 77.96
N ARG A 25 -48.86 -32.81 76.79
CA ARG A 25 -48.42 -31.47 76.40
C ARG A 25 -49.56 -30.46 76.49
N PHE A 26 -49.29 -29.30 77.06
CA PHE A 26 -50.26 -28.23 77.25
C PHE A 26 -49.66 -26.86 76.89
N CYS A 27 -50.51 -25.91 76.50
CA CYS A 27 -50.10 -24.51 76.38
C CYS A 27 -49.86 -23.91 77.77
N ASP A 28 -49.25 -22.71 77.80
CA ASP A 28 -48.83 -22.05 79.05
C ASP A 28 -49.99 -21.77 80.03
N SER A 29 -51.20 -21.56 79.52
CA SER A 29 -52.40 -21.35 80.35
C SER A 29 -52.91 -22.65 80.96
N HIS A 30 -53.09 -23.70 80.14
CA HIS A 30 -53.63 -24.99 80.57
C HIS A 30 -52.66 -25.82 81.40
N ILE A 31 -51.34 -25.69 81.19
CA ILE A 31 -50.36 -26.40 82.02
C ILE A 31 -50.40 -25.94 83.49
N ARG A 32 -50.64 -24.66 83.75
CA ARG A 32 -50.75 -24.11 85.11
C ARG A 32 -51.94 -24.72 85.83
N LYS A 33 -53.10 -24.76 85.16
CA LYS A 33 -54.31 -25.38 85.70
C LYS A 33 -54.11 -26.87 85.96
N HIS A 34 -53.58 -27.60 84.98
CA HIS A 34 -53.30 -29.03 85.11
C HIS A 34 -52.33 -29.35 86.26
N SER A 35 -51.24 -28.59 86.37
CA SER A 35 -50.22 -28.79 87.41
C SER A 35 -50.76 -28.51 88.81
N ILE A 36 -51.65 -27.53 88.98
CA ILE A 36 -52.32 -27.26 90.27
C ILE A 36 -53.30 -28.40 90.61
N GLU A 37 -54.11 -28.84 89.65
CA GLU A 37 -55.15 -29.86 89.87
C GLU A 37 -54.56 -31.27 90.13
N ASN A 38 -53.44 -31.59 89.48
CA ASN A 38 -52.85 -32.93 89.50
C ASN A 38 -51.52 -33.02 90.26
N TYR A 39 -51.05 -31.91 90.85
CA TYR A 39 -49.80 -31.82 91.61
C TYR A 39 -48.57 -32.39 90.88
N CYS A 40 -48.47 -32.15 89.57
CA CYS A 40 -47.39 -32.68 88.72
C CYS A 40 -46.30 -31.65 88.40
N LEU A 41 -45.07 -32.12 88.20
CA LEU A 41 -43.96 -31.32 87.67
C LEU A 41 -44.16 -31.01 86.19
N THR A 42 -43.68 -29.83 85.76
CA THR A 42 -43.78 -29.33 84.39
C THR A 42 -42.40 -29.02 83.82
N LYS A 43 -42.16 -29.41 82.56
CA LYS A 43 -40.96 -29.09 81.80
C LYS A 43 -41.32 -28.19 80.63
N SER A 44 -40.67 -27.04 80.50
CA SER A 44 -40.83 -26.20 79.31
C SER A 44 -40.11 -26.84 78.11
N LEU A 45 -40.82 -26.97 76.99
CA LEU A 45 -40.29 -27.38 75.70
C LEU A 45 -39.93 -26.18 74.80
N ARG A 46 -40.26 -24.95 75.23
CA ARG A 46 -40.06 -23.72 74.45
C ARG A 46 -38.62 -23.55 73.97
N VAL A 47 -37.65 -23.81 74.84
CA VAL A 47 -36.22 -23.72 74.51
C VAL A 47 -35.85 -24.73 73.42
N ASN A 48 -36.29 -25.99 73.54
CA ASN A 48 -36.01 -27.02 72.54
C ASN A 48 -36.65 -26.70 71.19
N TYR A 49 -37.87 -26.16 71.21
CA TYR A 49 -38.56 -25.71 70.00
C TYR A 49 -37.81 -24.56 69.32
N GLN A 50 -37.41 -23.53 70.08
CA GLN A 50 -36.62 -22.41 69.55
C GLN A 50 -35.27 -22.87 68.97
N VAL A 51 -34.58 -23.80 69.64
CA VAL A 51 -33.33 -24.38 69.14
C VAL A 51 -33.57 -25.17 67.85
N ALA A 52 -34.64 -25.97 67.77
CA ALA A 52 -34.99 -26.70 66.56
C ALA A 52 -35.31 -25.75 65.39
N GLN A 53 -36.08 -24.68 65.65
CA GLN A 53 -36.41 -23.68 64.63
C GLN A 53 -35.16 -22.92 64.17
N ALA A 54 -34.29 -22.50 65.09
CA ALA A 54 -33.01 -21.86 64.76
C ALA A 54 -32.14 -22.78 63.91
N ARG A 55 -32.09 -24.07 64.22
CA ARG A 55 -31.36 -25.08 63.43
C ARG A 55 -31.95 -25.23 62.02
N LEU A 56 -33.27 -25.28 61.88
CA LEU A 56 -33.92 -25.36 60.56
C LEU A 56 -33.58 -24.13 59.71
N ASN A 57 -33.64 -22.94 60.29
CA ASN A 57 -33.29 -21.69 59.60
C ASN A 57 -31.80 -21.66 59.21
N ASN A 58 -30.90 -22.06 60.12
CA ASN A 58 -29.47 -22.16 59.82
C ASN A 58 -29.19 -23.16 58.71
N ASN A 59 -29.82 -24.34 58.74
CA ASN A 59 -29.67 -25.33 57.68
C ASN A 59 -30.12 -24.78 56.31
N ALA A 60 -31.14 -23.91 56.26
CA ALA A 60 -31.56 -23.25 55.02
C ALA A 60 -30.50 -22.27 54.51
N LEU A 61 -29.86 -21.51 55.41
CA LEU A 61 -28.74 -20.62 55.07
C LEU A 61 -27.48 -21.39 54.65
N ASP A 62 -27.19 -22.52 55.29
CA ASP A 62 -26.06 -23.40 54.93
C ASP A 62 -26.26 -24.02 53.54
N ARG A 63 -27.50 -24.42 53.23
CA ARG A 63 -27.88 -24.87 51.89
C ARG A 63 -27.69 -23.77 50.86
N LEU A 64 -28.20 -22.56 51.12
CA LEU A 64 -28.02 -21.42 50.22
C LEU A 64 -26.53 -21.10 49.99
N SER A 65 -25.72 -21.11 51.06
CA SER A 65 -24.27 -20.92 50.98
C SER A 65 -23.62 -21.97 50.08
N SER A 66 -24.02 -23.24 50.21
CA SER A 66 -23.53 -24.33 49.38
C SER A 66 -23.92 -24.15 47.91
N GLU A 67 -25.17 -23.75 47.64
CA GLU A 67 -25.66 -23.45 46.29
C GLU A 67 -24.86 -22.31 45.64
N CYS A 68 -24.50 -21.26 46.39
CA CYS A 68 -23.66 -20.17 45.88
C CYS A 68 -22.23 -20.59 45.54
N VAL A 69 -21.65 -21.50 46.34
CA VAL A 69 -20.34 -22.09 46.03
C VAL A 69 -20.41 -22.90 44.74
N LEU A 70 -21.42 -23.76 44.59
CA LEU A 70 -21.62 -24.56 43.38
C LEU A 70 -21.85 -23.70 42.14
N LEU A 71 -22.66 -22.65 42.26
CA LEU A 71 -22.87 -21.69 41.18
C LEU A 71 -21.56 -21.01 40.78
N SER A 72 -20.76 -20.57 41.76
CA SER A 72 -19.47 -19.94 41.50
C SER A 72 -18.52 -20.89 40.76
N GLN A 73 -18.47 -22.16 41.14
CA GLN A 73 -17.68 -23.18 40.44
C GLN A 73 -18.16 -23.38 39.00
N SER A 74 -19.48 -23.43 38.77
CA SER A 74 -20.05 -23.52 37.43
C SER A 74 -19.66 -22.32 36.56
N LEU A 75 -19.75 -21.10 37.09
CA LEU A 75 -19.37 -19.89 36.37
C LEU A 75 -17.88 -19.83 36.04
N ILE A 76 -17.02 -20.27 36.97
CA ILE A 76 -15.58 -20.39 36.73
C ILE A 76 -15.31 -21.34 35.56
N ASN A 77 -15.98 -22.50 35.54
CA ASN A 77 -15.81 -23.48 34.46
C ASN A 77 -16.26 -22.92 33.09
N GLU A 78 -17.38 -22.21 33.03
CA GLU A 78 -17.84 -21.54 31.80
C GLU A 78 -16.85 -20.47 31.31
N ILE A 79 -16.30 -19.66 32.22
CA ILE A 79 -15.27 -18.66 31.89
C ILE A 79 -14.02 -19.34 31.34
N LEU A 80 -13.57 -20.43 31.97
CA LEU A 80 -12.41 -21.20 31.52
C LEU A 80 -12.65 -21.83 30.15
N TYR A 81 -13.85 -22.35 29.90
CA TYR A 81 -14.24 -22.91 28.61
C TYR A 81 -14.13 -21.85 27.49
N HIS A 82 -14.76 -20.69 27.66
CA HIS A 82 -14.71 -19.62 26.66
C HIS A 82 -13.32 -19.00 26.50
N LEU A 83 -12.52 -18.96 27.57
CA LEU A 83 -11.12 -18.57 27.48
C LEU A 83 -10.34 -19.55 26.58
N GLN A 84 -10.53 -20.86 26.77
CA GLN A 84 -9.87 -21.87 25.95
C GLN A 84 -10.29 -21.77 24.48
N GLU A 85 -11.58 -21.61 24.19
CA GLU A 85 -12.06 -21.37 22.82
C GLU A 85 -11.41 -20.13 22.19
N SER A 86 -11.34 -19.03 22.94
CA SER A 86 -10.72 -17.79 22.47
C SER A 86 -9.22 -17.96 22.19
N LEU A 87 -8.51 -18.67 23.06
CA LEU A 87 -7.08 -18.98 22.86
C LEU A 87 -6.85 -19.87 21.65
N ASN A 88 -7.72 -20.86 21.41
CA ASN A 88 -7.66 -21.70 20.22
C ASN A 88 -7.83 -20.86 18.95
N VAL A 89 -8.81 -19.95 18.91
CA VAL A 89 -8.99 -19.02 17.78
C VAL A 89 -7.75 -18.16 17.54
N LEU A 90 -7.12 -17.63 18.60
CA LEU A 90 -5.89 -16.86 18.46
C LEU A 90 -4.73 -17.72 17.93
N GLN A 91 -4.64 -18.98 18.36
CA GLN A 91 -3.63 -19.92 17.87
C GLN A 91 -3.84 -20.27 16.40
N ASP A 92 -5.08 -20.47 15.97
CA ASP A 92 -5.45 -20.69 14.58
C ASP A 92 -5.08 -19.47 13.73
N LYS A 93 -5.34 -18.25 14.23
CA LYS A 93 -4.96 -17.01 13.55
C LYS A 93 -3.44 -16.85 13.42
N LYS A 94 -2.68 -17.21 14.44
CA LYS A 94 -1.20 -17.24 14.34
C LYS A 94 -0.73 -18.23 13.29
N SER A 95 -1.33 -19.41 13.24
CA SER A 95 -0.99 -20.44 12.25
C SER A 95 -1.33 -19.97 10.83
N GLN A 96 -2.49 -19.34 10.64
CA GLN A 96 -2.89 -18.71 9.37
C GLN A 96 -1.90 -17.62 8.93
N ILE A 97 -1.44 -16.75 9.84
CA ILE A 97 -0.42 -15.74 9.51
C ILE A 97 0.84 -16.41 8.98
N ASN A 98 1.33 -17.46 9.65
CA ASN A 98 2.54 -18.15 9.21
C ASN A 98 2.37 -18.74 7.80
N GLU A 99 1.27 -19.43 7.53
CA GLU A 99 0.97 -19.98 6.20
C GLU A 99 0.90 -18.89 5.11
N LEU A 100 0.20 -17.79 5.39
CA LEU A 100 0.07 -16.67 4.46
C LEU A 100 1.44 -16.05 4.12
N ILE A 101 2.31 -15.90 5.11
CA ILE A 101 3.67 -15.38 4.91
C ILE A 101 4.51 -16.34 4.06
N PHE A 102 4.44 -17.65 4.30
CA PHE A 102 5.15 -18.65 3.47
C PHE A 102 4.66 -18.66 2.01
N ASN A 103 3.41 -18.29 1.77
CA ASN A 103 2.80 -18.20 0.44
C ASN A 103 2.92 -16.79 -0.21
N ASP A 104 3.73 -15.89 0.36
CA ASP A 104 3.93 -14.48 -0.08
C ASP A 104 2.62 -13.63 -0.12
N GLN A 105 1.61 -14.00 0.68
CA GLN A 105 0.33 -13.28 0.84
C GLN A 105 0.39 -12.28 2.00
N LYS A 106 1.29 -11.28 1.87
CA LYS A 106 1.60 -10.35 2.96
C LYS A 106 0.44 -9.45 3.37
N GLU A 107 -0.36 -8.99 2.40
CA GLU A 107 -1.50 -8.11 2.64
C GLU A 107 -2.58 -8.80 3.49
N GLU A 108 -2.88 -10.07 3.21
CA GLU A 108 -3.80 -10.90 3.99
C GLU A 108 -3.32 -11.06 5.44
N ALA A 109 -2.03 -11.33 5.64
CA ALA A 109 -1.42 -11.49 6.96
C ALA A 109 -1.47 -10.17 7.77
N GLU A 110 -1.24 -9.04 7.10
CA GLU A 110 -1.35 -7.71 7.70
C GLU A 110 -2.79 -7.40 8.14
N ARG A 111 -3.80 -7.80 7.34
CA ARG A 111 -5.22 -7.65 7.74
C ARG A 111 -5.55 -8.41 9.04
N ILE A 112 -4.99 -9.59 9.27
CA ILE A 112 -5.18 -10.33 10.54
C ILE A 112 -4.53 -9.57 11.69
N SER A 113 -3.32 -9.04 11.50
CA SER A 113 -2.62 -8.24 12.51
C SER A 113 -3.39 -6.96 12.86
N MET A 114 -3.90 -6.26 11.84
CA MET A 114 -4.73 -5.08 12.03
C MET A 114 -6.03 -5.37 12.79
N TRP A 115 -6.63 -6.55 12.59
CA TRP A 115 -7.80 -6.98 13.36
C TRP A 115 -7.46 -7.24 14.84
N ALA A 116 -6.29 -7.83 15.13
CA ALA A 116 -5.89 -8.19 16.48
C ALA A 116 -5.45 -6.98 17.32
N ASN A 117 -4.72 -6.04 16.72
CA ASN A 117 -4.14 -4.87 17.40
C ASN A 117 -5.11 -4.02 18.26
N PRO A 118 -6.34 -3.69 17.82
CA PRO A 118 -7.27 -2.89 18.63
C PRO A 118 -7.93 -3.67 19.78
N ILE A 119 -7.74 -5.00 19.87
CA ILE A 119 -8.38 -5.82 20.91
C ILE A 119 -7.62 -5.68 22.23
N SER A 120 -7.89 -4.62 22.99
CA SER A 120 -7.45 -4.54 24.40
C SER A 120 -8.41 -5.29 25.30
N ILE A 121 -7.98 -6.47 25.79
CA ILE A 121 -8.77 -7.28 26.74
C ILE A 121 -8.58 -6.77 28.18
N ILE A 122 -7.39 -6.28 28.51
CA ILE A 122 -7.01 -5.83 29.85
C ILE A 122 -7.84 -4.61 30.28
N ASP A 123 -8.14 -3.73 29.33
CA ASP A 123 -8.84 -2.47 29.58
C ASP A 123 -10.38 -2.62 29.59
N LYS A 124 -10.90 -3.85 29.42
CA LYS A 124 -12.35 -4.06 29.43
C LYS A 124 -12.94 -3.80 30.82
N ASP A 125 -14.08 -3.11 30.83
CA ASP A 125 -14.79 -2.73 32.05
C ASP A 125 -15.29 -3.96 32.83
N LYS A 126 -14.70 -4.20 34.01
CA LYS A 126 -15.03 -5.30 34.92
C LYS A 126 -16.28 -5.02 35.77
N SER A 127 -16.76 -3.77 35.78
CA SER A 127 -17.92 -3.36 36.58
C SER A 127 -19.20 -4.04 36.09
N LEU A 128 -19.33 -4.24 34.77
CA LEU A 128 -20.44 -4.97 34.15
C LEU A 128 -20.54 -6.41 34.65
N PHE A 129 -19.41 -7.12 34.64
CA PHE A 129 -19.36 -8.50 35.13
C PHE A 129 -19.74 -8.55 36.61
N SER A 130 -19.17 -7.67 37.42
CA SER A 130 -19.50 -7.55 38.85
C SER A 130 -20.99 -7.29 39.09
N LEU A 131 -21.62 -6.44 38.25
CA LEU A 131 -23.05 -6.16 38.33
C LEU A 131 -23.89 -7.40 38.01
N TYR A 132 -23.57 -8.13 36.93
CA TYR A 132 -24.31 -9.33 36.58
C TYR A 132 -24.22 -10.42 37.65
N ILE A 133 -23.05 -10.60 38.26
CA ILE A 133 -22.88 -11.54 39.38
C ILE A 133 -23.73 -11.13 40.57
N ARG A 134 -23.77 -9.84 40.91
CA ARG A 134 -24.64 -9.34 41.99
C ARG A 134 -26.12 -9.59 41.71
N LYS A 135 -26.58 -9.34 40.49
CA LYS A 135 -27.97 -9.61 40.06
C LYS A 135 -28.30 -11.10 40.16
N LEU A 136 -27.40 -11.95 39.66
CA LEU A 136 -27.57 -13.41 39.66
C LEU A 136 -27.70 -13.99 41.07
N LEU A 137 -26.96 -13.44 42.03
CA LEU A 137 -26.96 -13.91 43.41
C LEU A 137 -28.13 -13.34 44.24
N SER A 138 -28.76 -12.24 43.80
CA SER A 138 -29.96 -11.63 44.39
C SER A 138 -29.91 -11.36 45.91
N PHE A 139 -28.71 -11.29 46.51
CA PHE A 139 -28.57 -11.11 47.96
C PHE A 139 -28.95 -9.71 48.47
N ASN A 140 -29.08 -8.74 47.58
CA ASN A 140 -29.44 -7.37 47.91
C ASN A 140 -30.79 -7.03 47.26
N GLU A 141 -31.89 -7.49 47.87
CA GLU A 141 -33.26 -7.08 47.52
C GLU A 141 -33.55 -5.64 48.01
N ASP A 142 -32.63 -4.70 47.83
CA ASP A 142 -32.99 -3.29 47.90
C ASP A 142 -33.30 -2.83 46.47
N PRO A 143 -34.59 -2.79 46.05
CA PRO A 143 -35.00 -2.44 44.69
C PRO A 143 -34.51 -1.05 44.27
N ILE A 144 -34.19 -0.18 45.24
CA ILE A 144 -33.65 1.16 45.02
C ILE A 144 -32.25 1.12 44.40
N THR A 145 -31.43 0.12 44.72
CA THR A 145 -30.03 -0.01 44.23
C THR A 145 -29.94 -0.61 42.84
N GLU A 146 -30.89 -1.47 42.47
CA GLU A 146 -30.86 -2.20 41.20
C GLU A 146 -31.22 -1.29 40.02
N GLN A 147 -32.18 -0.39 40.24
CA GLN A 147 -32.60 0.60 39.24
C GLN A 147 -31.56 1.70 39.05
N THR A 148 -30.92 2.18 40.13
CA THR A 148 -29.86 3.20 40.03
C THR A 148 -28.62 2.70 39.29
N LEU A 149 -28.18 1.46 39.52
CA LEU A 149 -27.02 0.89 38.81
C LEU A 149 -27.31 0.62 37.33
N GLU A 150 -28.52 0.16 37.00
CA GLU A 150 -28.90 -0.06 35.61
C GLU A 150 -29.06 1.27 34.85
N ASP A 151 -29.60 2.29 35.50
CA ASP A 151 -29.70 3.64 34.96
C ASP A 151 -28.33 4.31 34.83
N GLU A 152 -27.42 4.11 35.79
CA GLU A 152 -26.03 4.58 35.69
C GLU A 152 -25.30 3.91 34.52
N LEU A 153 -25.57 2.63 34.28
CA LEU A 153 -24.97 1.88 33.18
C LEU A 153 -25.53 2.28 31.81
N LYS A 154 -26.84 2.53 31.73
CA LYS A 154 -27.49 3.15 30.57
C LYS A 154 -26.93 4.55 30.33
N ARG A 155 -26.69 5.34 31.39
CA ARG A 155 -26.11 6.68 31.32
C ARG A 155 -24.67 6.63 30.79
N LYS A 156 -23.81 5.73 31.28
CA LYS A 156 -22.45 5.55 30.77
C LYS A 156 -22.42 5.12 29.30
N LYS A 157 -23.29 4.20 28.90
CA LYS A 157 -23.44 3.81 27.48
C LYS A 157 -23.89 4.99 26.62
N PHE A 158 -24.83 5.79 27.13
CA PHE A 158 -25.32 6.98 26.45
C PHE A 158 -24.24 8.06 26.33
N GLU A 159 -23.50 8.36 27.40
CA GLU A 159 -22.37 9.29 27.43
C GLU A 159 -21.29 8.88 26.42
N SER A 160 -20.88 7.61 26.41
CA SER A 160 -19.91 7.09 25.43
C SER A 160 -20.42 7.16 23.99
N ALA A 161 -21.72 6.91 23.76
CA ALA A 161 -22.32 7.06 22.44
C ALA A 161 -22.36 8.53 21.99
N CYS A 162 -22.62 9.46 22.91
CA CYS A 162 -22.58 10.90 22.66
C CYS A 162 -21.16 11.37 22.30
N GLU A 163 -20.14 10.92 23.03
CA GLU A 163 -18.73 11.22 22.74
C GLU A 163 -18.35 10.76 21.33
N LYS A 164 -18.62 9.49 20.99
CA LYS A 164 -18.38 8.94 19.64
C LYS A 164 -19.14 9.70 18.56
N THR A 165 -20.37 10.13 18.86
CA THR A 165 -21.18 10.91 17.90
C THR A 165 -20.56 12.28 17.64
N GLU A 166 -20.03 12.93 18.68
CA GLU A 166 -19.37 14.24 18.51
C GLU A 166 -18.01 14.10 17.82
N GLU A 167 -17.25 13.02 18.06
CA GLU A 167 -16.04 12.66 17.30
C GLU A 167 -16.36 12.51 15.81
N VAL A 168 -17.33 11.66 15.45
CA VAL A 168 -17.74 11.44 14.06
C VAL A 168 -18.25 12.73 13.41
N LYS A 169 -18.96 13.58 14.15
CA LYS A 169 -19.44 14.87 13.66
C LYS A 169 -18.28 15.84 13.41
N ASN A 170 -17.23 15.80 14.23
CA ASN A 170 -16.03 16.60 14.03
C ASN A 170 -15.22 16.09 12.83
N GLU A 171 -15.07 14.78 12.66
CA GLU A 171 -14.49 14.19 11.44
C GLU A 171 -15.26 14.60 10.19
N LEU A 172 -16.61 14.54 10.24
CA LEU A 172 -17.46 14.95 9.13
C LEU A 172 -17.30 16.44 8.80
N LYS A 173 -17.11 17.32 9.80
CA LYS A 173 -16.80 18.74 9.57
C LYS A 173 -15.46 18.89 8.84
N MET A 174 -14.43 18.17 9.26
CA MET A 174 -13.10 18.20 8.62
C MET A 174 -13.17 17.73 7.16
N VAL A 175 -13.87 16.62 6.90
CA VAL A 175 -14.08 16.10 5.54
C VAL A 175 -14.85 17.09 4.67
N LYS A 176 -15.88 17.77 5.21
CA LYS A 176 -16.63 18.80 4.48
C LYS A 176 -15.76 20.01 4.11
N ILE A 177 -14.82 20.40 4.97
CA ILE A 177 -13.85 21.47 4.68
C ILE A 177 -12.92 21.03 3.54
N ALA A 178 -12.28 19.86 3.67
CA ALA A 178 -11.39 19.31 2.65
C ALA A 178 -12.08 19.15 1.28
N TYR A 179 -13.35 18.72 1.27
CA TYR A 179 -14.14 18.62 0.04
C TYR A 179 -14.38 19.98 -0.62
N LYS A 180 -14.68 21.03 0.16
CA LYS A 180 -14.86 22.39 -0.38
C LYS A 180 -13.55 22.92 -0.99
N GLU A 181 -12.42 22.70 -0.32
CA GLU A 181 -11.10 23.07 -0.84
C GLU A 181 -10.78 22.36 -2.15
N LYS A 182 -10.98 21.04 -2.20
CA LYS A 182 -10.80 20.25 -3.44
C LYS A 182 -11.73 20.72 -4.56
N LYS A 183 -12.97 21.06 -4.25
CA LYS A 183 -13.92 21.61 -5.23
C LYS A 183 -13.45 22.95 -5.80
N ILE A 184 -12.86 23.83 -4.98
CA ILE A 184 -12.25 25.09 -5.43
C ILE A 184 -11.03 24.81 -6.31
N GLN A 185 -10.14 23.89 -5.89
CA GLN A 185 -8.98 23.47 -6.69
C GLN A 185 -9.41 22.99 -8.07
N ILE A 186 -10.40 22.08 -8.16
CA ILE A 186 -10.93 21.59 -9.43
C ILE A 186 -11.49 22.73 -10.29
N LYS A 187 -12.20 23.68 -9.69
CA LYS A 187 -12.76 24.83 -10.42
C LYS A 187 -11.64 25.74 -10.97
N ASN A 188 -10.57 25.93 -10.22
CA ASN A 188 -9.41 26.70 -10.66
C ASN A 188 -8.65 25.97 -11.77
N THR A 189 -8.37 24.68 -11.61
CA THR A 189 -7.74 23.87 -12.67
C THR A 189 -8.56 23.88 -13.96
N LYS A 190 -9.89 23.78 -13.87
CA LYS A 190 -10.79 23.90 -15.04
C LYS A 190 -10.74 25.25 -15.75
N LYS A 191 -10.33 26.33 -15.07
CA LYS A 191 -10.13 27.65 -15.71
C LYS A 191 -8.78 27.76 -16.42
N VAL A 192 -7.77 27.04 -15.96
CA VAL A 192 -6.42 27.05 -16.55
C VAL A 192 -6.32 26.16 -17.79
N ILE A 193 -7.11 25.08 -17.86
CA ILE A 193 -7.14 24.17 -19.03
C ILE A 193 -7.47 24.89 -20.36
N PRO A 194 -8.47 25.79 -20.45
CA PRO A 194 -8.75 26.56 -21.66
C PRO A 194 -7.58 27.45 -22.13
N GLU A 195 -6.84 28.06 -21.22
CA GLU A 195 -5.69 28.93 -21.54
C GLU A 195 -4.50 28.10 -22.07
N SER A 196 -4.32 26.90 -21.53
CA SER A 196 -3.29 25.96 -22.00
C SER A 196 -3.67 25.29 -23.34
N ASP A 197 -4.95 25.01 -23.59
CA ASP A 197 -5.45 24.53 -24.89
C ASP A 197 -5.34 25.58 -26.00
N LEU A 198 -5.50 26.87 -25.68
CA LEU A 198 -5.27 27.98 -26.63
C LEU A 198 -3.78 28.09 -27.00
N SER A 199 -2.90 28.05 -26.00
CA SER A 199 -1.45 28.04 -26.21
C SER A 199 -1.01 26.84 -27.07
N LEU A 200 -1.54 25.64 -26.82
CA LEU A 200 -1.23 24.45 -27.62
C LEU A 200 -1.72 24.55 -29.07
N LYS A 201 -2.89 25.18 -29.30
CA LYS A 201 -3.39 25.44 -30.67
C LYS A 201 -2.51 26.43 -31.42
N GLU A 202 -2.05 27.48 -30.76
CA GLU A 202 -1.13 28.45 -31.35
C GLU A 202 0.22 27.82 -31.70
N SER A 203 0.81 27.03 -30.79
CA SER A 203 2.04 26.29 -31.05
C SER A 203 1.88 25.28 -32.18
N ASN A 204 0.75 24.55 -32.26
CA ASN A 204 0.49 23.61 -33.36
C ASN A 204 0.32 24.30 -34.72
N ASN A 205 -0.29 25.49 -34.76
CA ASN A 205 -0.39 26.25 -36.00
C ASN A 205 0.99 26.78 -36.44
N SER A 206 1.83 27.23 -35.50
CA SER A 206 3.22 27.61 -35.79
C SER A 206 4.00 26.42 -36.37
N LEU A 207 3.89 25.25 -35.74
CA LEU A 207 4.59 24.04 -36.19
C LEU A 207 4.16 23.59 -37.59
N LYS A 208 2.85 23.70 -37.91
CA LYS A 208 2.34 23.40 -39.27
C LYS A 208 2.90 24.35 -40.31
N ASN A 209 3.02 25.64 -39.99
CA ASN A 209 3.60 26.63 -40.90
C ASN A 209 5.09 26.38 -41.15
N GLU A 210 5.85 26.05 -40.09
CA GLU A 210 7.25 25.65 -40.24
C GLU A 210 7.40 24.37 -41.07
N THR A 211 6.56 23.36 -40.83
CA THR A 211 6.60 22.10 -41.59
C THR A 211 6.36 22.35 -43.08
N LYS A 212 5.37 23.18 -43.42
CA LYS A 212 5.07 23.56 -44.81
C LYS A 212 6.24 24.31 -45.45
N TYR A 213 6.87 25.23 -44.70
CA TYR A 213 8.06 25.94 -45.17
C TYR A 213 9.24 25.01 -45.45
N TYR A 214 9.49 24.02 -44.58
CA TYR A 214 10.52 23.01 -44.81
C TYR A 214 10.24 22.12 -46.02
N GLU A 215 8.97 21.77 -46.27
CA GLU A 215 8.58 21.03 -47.48
C GLU A 215 8.84 21.84 -48.76
N GLU A 216 8.52 23.14 -48.75
CA GLU A 216 8.80 24.06 -49.86
C GLU A 216 10.32 24.18 -50.11
N LEU A 217 11.12 24.34 -49.07
CA LEU A 217 12.59 24.34 -49.16
C LEU A 217 13.15 23.04 -49.75
N LYS A 218 12.58 21.90 -49.36
CA LYS A 218 12.99 20.58 -49.86
C LYS A 218 12.74 20.44 -51.36
N ILE A 219 11.63 20.99 -51.86
CA ILE A 219 11.31 21.03 -53.30
C ILE A 219 12.31 21.92 -54.05
N ILE A 220 12.65 23.10 -53.50
CA ILE A 220 13.64 24.01 -54.10
C ILE A 220 15.00 23.32 -54.19
N LEU A 221 15.46 22.73 -53.08
CA LEU A 221 16.75 22.03 -53.03
C LEU A 221 16.82 20.87 -54.02
N ALA A 222 15.73 20.11 -54.17
CA ALA A 222 15.66 19.02 -55.15
C ALA A 222 15.84 19.52 -56.58
N LYS A 223 15.20 20.65 -56.95
CA LYS A 223 15.36 21.29 -58.26
C LYS A 223 16.79 21.77 -58.49
N ASP A 224 17.42 22.37 -57.48
CA ASP A 224 18.79 22.85 -57.58
C ASP A 224 19.77 21.68 -57.79
N ILE A 225 19.58 20.58 -57.05
CA ILE A 225 20.38 19.35 -57.21
C ILE A 225 20.22 18.78 -58.63
N GLU A 226 19.02 18.81 -59.20
CA GLU A 226 18.76 18.34 -60.56
C GLU A 226 19.44 19.23 -61.61
N CYS A 227 19.33 20.55 -61.47
CA CYS A 227 20.04 21.52 -62.32
C CYS A 227 21.57 21.31 -62.28
N LEU A 228 22.14 21.11 -61.09
CA LEU A 228 23.58 20.82 -60.94
C LEU A 228 23.98 19.50 -61.61
N LYS A 229 23.13 18.47 -61.59
CA LYS A 229 23.39 17.21 -62.30
C LYS A 229 23.40 17.40 -63.82
N GLU A 230 22.46 18.17 -64.36
CA GLU A 230 22.42 18.50 -65.79
C GLU A 230 23.66 19.29 -66.23
N GLN A 231 24.05 20.31 -65.45
CA GLN A 231 25.27 21.08 -65.70
C GLN A 231 26.52 20.18 -65.69
N LYS A 232 26.61 19.28 -64.71
CA LYS A 232 27.71 18.30 -64.63
C LYS A 232 27.76 17.38 -65.85
N GLN A 233 26.61 16.87 -66.30
CA GLN A 233 26.54 16.03 -67.50
C GLN A 233 26.98 16.78 -68.76
N LYS A 234 26.54 18.03 -68.92
CA LYS A 234 26.95 18.89 -70.04
C LYS A 234 28.46 19.12 -70.04
N LEU A 235 29.03 19.44 -68.88
CA LEU A 235 30.48 19.62 -68.72
C LEU A 235 31.26 18.35 -69.08
N CYS A 236 30.77 17.17 -68.69
CA CYS A 236 31.38 15.89 -69.06
C CYS A 236 31.34 15.63 -70.58
N LEU A 237 30.26 16.03 -71.27
CA LEU A 237 30.15 15.93 -72.73
C LEU A 237 31.12 16.89 -73.42
N ASP A 238 31.20 18.13 -72.94
CA ASP A 238 32.12 19.14 -73.48
C ASP A 238 33.59 18.71 -73.30
N LEU A 239 33.93 18.09 -72.16
CA LEU A 239 35.24 17.50 -71.92
C LEU A 239 35.56 16.32 -72.85
N LYS A 240 34.60 15.43 -73.12
CA LYS A 240 34.77 14.35 -74.10
C LYS A 240 35.02 14.89 -75.51
N ASN A 241 34.22 15.86 -75.93
CA ASN A 241 34.36 16.52 -77.24
C ASN A 241 35.70 17.29 -77.36
N TYR A 242 36.19 17.88 -76.28
CA TYR A 242 37.50 18.54 -76.25
C TYR A 242 38.64 17.53 -76.39
N HIS A 243 38.56 16.38 -75.70
CA HIS A 243 39.56 15.31 -75.83
C HIS A 243 39.57 14.71 -77.23
N GLU A 244 38.40 14.44 -77.83
CA GLU A 244 38.30 13.92 -79.20
C GLU A 244 38.88 14.89 -80.25
N ARG A 245 38.83 16.21 -80.01
CA ARG A 245 39.48 17.22 -80.89
C ARG A 245 40.97 17.40 -80.65
N LYS A 246 41.51 16.98 -79.49
CA LYS A 246 42.93 17.17 -79.13
C LYS A 246 43.78 15.92 -79.36
N THR A 247 43.17 14.74 -79.50
CA THR A 247 43.87 13.47 -79.79
C THR A 247 44.04 13.16 -81.28
N SER A 248 43.73 14.08 -82.20
CA SER A 248 43.91 13.89 -83.65
C SER A 248 45.19 14.52 -84.23
N GLY A 249 46.23 14.74 -83.41
CA GLY A 249 47.42 15.46 -83.89
C GLY A 249 48.74 15.24 -83.14
N ILE A 250 48.86 14.21 -82.30
CA ILE A 250 50.15 13.78 -81.76
C ILE A 250 50.34 12.33 -82.17
N GLU A 251 50.89 12.14 -83.37
CA GLU A 251 51.40 10.85 -83.81
C GLU A 251 52.52 10.41 -82.86
N ASP A 252 52.47 9.16 -82.40
CA ASP A 252 53.54 8.48 -81.68
C ASP A 252 54.81 8.45 -82.56
N LYS A 253 55.58 9.53 -82.55
CA LYS A 253 56.90 9.57 -83.17
C LYS A 253 57.85 8.74 -82.31
N LYS A 254 58.13 7.52 -82.76
CA LYS A 254 59.28 6.75 -82.29
C LYS A 254 60.56 7.45 -82.76
N PHE A 255 61.30 8.04 -81.84
CA PHE A 255 62.62 8.60 -82.11
C PHE A 255 63.59 7.46 -82.44
N GLN A 256 64.33 7.57 -83.55
CA GLN A 256 65.30 6.56 -83.97
C GLN A 256 66.64 6.74 -83.24
N SER A 257 66.93 7.94 -82.76
CA SER A 257 68.12 8.24 -81.94
C SER A 257 67.82 9.23 -80.83
N TRP A 258 68.68 9.25 -79.80
CA TRP A 258 68.59 10.23 -78.71
C TRP A 258 68.79 11.68 -79.18
N ASN A 259 69.59 11.89 -80.22
CA ASN A 259 69.78 13.23 -80.81
C ASN A 259 68.47 13.75 -81.43
N ASP A 260 67.65 12.86 -82.02
CA ASP A 260 66.34 13.22 -82.54
C ASP A 260 65.38 13.62 -81.40
N PHE A 261 65.43 12.89 -80.29
CA PHE A 261 64.67 13.23 -79.07
C PHE A 261 65.10 14.58 -78.51
N LYS A 262 66.41 14.81 -78.32
CA LYS A 262 66.93 16.06 -77.75
C LYS A 262 66.61 17.26 -78.63
N SER A 263 66.69 17.12 -79.95
CA SER A 263 66.32 18.18 -80.89
C SER A 263 64.83 18.49 -80.80
N TYR A 264 63.96 17.47 -80.78
CA TYR A 264 62.51 17.65 -80.69
C TYR A 264 62.04 18.19 -79.33
N PHE A 265 62.60 17.67 -78.24
CA PHE A 265 62.29 18.09 -76.87
C PHE A 265 62.83 19.49 -76.57
N GLY A 266 63.92 19.91 -77.23
CA GLY A 266 64.50 21.24 -77.08
C GLY A 266 63.67 22.37 -77.67
N VAL A 267 62.79 22.08 -78.63
CA VAL A 267 61.90 23.08 -79.25
C VAL A 267 60.57 23.26 -78.51
N MET A 268 60.24 22.35 -77.59
CA MET A 268 59.02 22.44 -76.78
C MET A 268 59.15 23.52 -75.71
N ASN A 269 58.05 24.22 -75.42
CA ASN A 269 57.95 25.00 -74.19
C ASN A 269 57.75 24.08 -72.97
N ASP A 270 57.87 24.61 -71.76
CA ASP A 270 57.84 23.77 -70.55
C ASP A 270 56.48 23.11 -70.30
N GLU A 271 55.36 23.73 -70.69
CA GLU A 271 54.02 23.11 -70.61
C GLU A 271 53.90 21.91 -71.55
N GLU A 272 54.40 22.04 -72.79
CA GLU A 272 54.45 20.97 -73.78
C GLU A 272 55.34 19.81 -73.32
N LYS A 273 56.48 20.11 -72.69
CA LYS A 273 57.36 19.09 -72.11
C LYS A 273 56.66 18.32 -70.99
N ILE A 274 55.93 18.99 -70.09
CA ILE A 274 55.16 18.32 -69.02
C ILE A 274 54.14 17.36 -69.62
N VAL A 275 53.35 17.83 -70.59
CA VAL A 275 52.35 17.00 -71.28
C VAL A 275 53.01 15.79 -71.94
N TYR A 276 54.12 16.00 -72.65
CA TYR A 276 54.86 14.93 -73.30
C TYR A 276 55.39 13.89 -72.30
N LEU A 277 55.97 14.32 -71.17
CA LEU A 277 56.50 13.43 -70.13
C LEU A 277 55.39 12.59 -69.47
N VAL A 278 54.20 13.19 -69.25
CA VAL A 278 53.02 12.47 -68.73
C VAL A 278 52.49 11.47 -69.75
N GLN A 279 52.39 11.87 -71.02
CA GLN A 279 51.87 11.00 -72.08
C GLN A 279 52.77 9.78 -72.35
N ASN A 280 54.09 9.97 -72.26
CA ASN A 280 55.06 8.90 -72.47
C ASN A 280 55.40 8.09 -71.21
N ASN A 281 54.64 8.27 -70.12
CA ASN A 281 54.82 7.56 -68.84
C ASN A 281 56.28 7.58 -68.35
N PHE A 282 56.92 8.75 -68.34
CA PHE A 282 58.23 8.89 -67.70
C PHE A 282 58.09 8.49 -66.23
N GLN A 283 58.98 7.59 -65.80
CA GLN A 283 58.91 6.97 -64.49
C GLN A 283 58.84 8.05 -63.40
N ASP A 284 57.89 7.88 -62.49
CA ASP A 284 57.62 8.73 -61.32
C ASP A 284 57.17 10.19 -61.60
N PHE A 285 57.29 10.70 -62.82
CA PHE A 285 56.93 12.09 -63.16
C PHE A 285 55.47 12.43 -62.83
N ARG A 286 54.52 11.54 -63.14
CA ARG A 286 53.09 11.77 -62.86
C ARG A 286 52.80 11.85 -61.37
N ASN A 287 53.36 10.93 -60.58
CA ASN A 287 53.10 10.86 -59.15
C ASN A 287 53.81 12.01 -58.40
N ASP A 288 55.02 12.35 -58.83
CA ASP A 288 55.83 13.36 -58.14
C ASP A 288 55.51 14.80 -58.51
N ILE A 289 55.04 15.05 -59.74
CA ILE A 289 54.73 16.40 -60.21
C ILE A 289 53.22 16.62 -60.26
N VAL A 290 52.47 15.76 -60.98
CA VAL A 290 51.06 16.01 -61.31
C VAL A 290 50.15 15.75 -60.10
N GLU A 291 50.29 14.61 -59.43
CA GLU A 291 49.42 14.27 -58.29
C GLU A 291 49.70 15.13 -57.05
N LYS A 292 50.97 15.51 -56.84
CA LYS A 292 51.39 16.43 -55.77
C LYS A 292 51.09 17.91 -56.08
N LYS A 293 50.63 18.23 -57.29
CA LYS A 293 50.35 19.59 -57.78
C LYS A 293 51.56 20.54 -57.65
N CYS A 294 52.76 20.04 -57.92
CA CYS A 294 53.96 20.86 -57.93
C CYS A 294 53.96 21.79 -59.16
N CYS A 295 54.37 23.04 -58.97
CA CYS A 295 54.53 23.98 -60.08
C CYS A 295 55.91 23.76 -60.71
N VAL A 296 55.97 23.38 -61.98
CA VAL A 296 57.24 23.22 -62.70
C VAL A 296 57.68 24.57 -63.24
N ASP A 297 58.89 24.98 -62.92
CA ASP A 297 59.51 26.22 -63.39
C ASP A 297 60.17 26.03 -64.76
N TRP A 298 60.99 24.98 -64.92
CA TRP A 298 61.62 24.63 -66.20
C TRP A 298 62.08 23.17 -66.25
N ILE A 299 62.22 22.64 -67.47
CA ILE A 299 62.71 21.26 -67.72
C ILE A 299 63.87 21.28 -68.72
N LYS A 300 64.99 20.64 -68.35
CA LYS A 300 66.21 20.59 -69.17
C LYS A 300 66.77 19.18 -69.32
N VAL A 301 67.17 18.83 -70.54
CA VAL A 301 67.87 17.57 -70.85
C VAL A 301 69.37 17.75 -70.60
N THR A 302 70.00 16.78 -69.94
CA THR A 302 71.45 16.80 -69.72
C THR A 302 72.25 16.51 -70.99
N ASP A 303 73.53 16.88 -70.98
CA ASP A 303 74.43 16.64 -72.12
C ASP A 303 74.90 15.19 -72.23
N ASP A 304 75.00 14.49 -71.09
CA ASP A 304 75.29 13.06 -71.02
C ASP A 304 74.11 12.16 -71.42
N SER A 305 72.97 12.76 -71.80
CA SER A 305 71.86 12.08 -72.46
C SER A 305 71.13 11.03 -71.62
N ASN A 306 71.35 11.01 -70.31
CA ASN A 306 70.78 10.00 -69.41
C ASN A 306 69.74 10.55 -68.42
N PHE A 307 69.64 11.88 -68.26
CA PHE A 307 68.80 12.47 -67.22
C PHE A 307 68.02 13.70 -67.71
N LEU A 308 66.89 13.95 -67.05
CA LEU A 308 66.10 15.17 -67.14
C LEU A 308 66.16 15.90 -65.80
N PHE A 309 66.50 17.18 -65.81
CA PHE A 309 66.37 18.05 -64.65
C PHE A 309 65.06 18.83 -64.73
N ILE A 310 64.31 18.77 -63.65
CA ILE A 310 63.03 19.45 -63.49
C ILE A 310 63.16 20.34 -62.26
N CYS A 311 62.99 21.64 -62.45
CA CYS A 311 62.89 22.59 -61.35
C CYS A 311 61.43 22.71 -60.92
N ILE A 312 61.15 22.50 -59.64
CA ILE A 312 59.81 22.62 -59.06
C ILE A 312 59.78 23.65 -57.93
N PHE A 313 58.64 24.32 -57.79
CA PHE A 313 58.28 25.18 -56.67
C PHE A 313 57.30 24.51 -55.71
#